data_AF-A0A7S1ZYT7-F1
#
_entry.id   AF-A0A7S1ZYT7-F1
#
_cell.length_a   1.000
_cell.length_b   1.000
_cell.length_c   1.000
_cell.angle_alpha   90.00
_cell.angle_beta   90.00
_cell.angle_gamma   90.00
#
_symmetry.space_group_name_H-M   'P 1'
#
loop_
_entity.id
_entity.type
_entity.pdbx_description
1 polymer ?
#
loop_
_entity_poly.entity_id
_entity_poly.type
_entity_poly.pdbx_seq_one_letter_code
_entity_poly.pdbx_strand_id
1 'polypeptide(L)'
;IRDEFDFVNDPYDPYDDDGIRAAVFRSTSPDAKHCRRAEWHKLHFPVCNKFHEVDFVWDDVRYLGRGHFRQAFNVKGDDVEAGREPDVTMKVMRWREGQDNFNEDRYEKTRVDALVMERLASSPRITDSYGHCAASVLVESLPGDVWNLAVPTPRTIRRSDLHDGGDDADNKNGMSPTEKIELALEIAEALAELHGYEGGPISHDDIDLGQFLRTPDG
;
A
#
# COMPACT_ATOMS: atom_id res chain seq x y z
N ILE A 1 4.22 19.47 1.83
CA ILE A 1 4.32 20.06 0.47
C ILE A 1 2.99 19.73 -0.21
N ARG A 2 2.20 20.75 -0.50
CA ARG A 2 0.97 20.64 -1.29
C ARG A 2 1.42 20.82 -2.74
N ASP A 3 1.51 19.73 -3.48
CA ASP A 3 1.34 19.84 -4.93
C ASP A 3 -0.15 19.61 -5.18
N GLU A 4 -0.82 20.68 -5.62
CA GLU A 4 -2.02 20.53 -6.42
C GLU A 4 -1.61 19.76 -7.67
N PHE A 5 -1.80 18.45 -7.64
CA PHE A 5 -1.86 17.67 -8.87
C PHE A 5 -3.04 18.24 -9.66
N ASP A 6 -2.73 18.91 -10.76
CA ASP A 6 -3.69 19.49 -11.67
C ASP A 6 -4.34 18.34 -12.45
N PHE A 7 -5.34 17.69 -11.82
CA PHE A 7 -6.10 16.55 -12.36
C PHE A 7 -6.72 16.81 -13.74
N VAL A 8 -6.74 18.07 -14.21
CA VAL A 8 -7.42 18.47 -15.43
C VAL A 8 -6.61 18.18 -16.70
N ASN A 9 -5.30 17.89 -16.60
CA ASN A 9 -4.43 17.66 -17.76
C ASN A 9 -3.44 16.50 -17.55
N ASP A 10 -3.86 15.40 -16.91
CA ASP A 10 -3.03 14.20 -16.91
C ASP A 10 -3.22 13.43 -18.24
N PRO A 11 -2.22 13.37 -19.14
CA PRO A 11 -2.31 12.57 -20.37
C PRO A 11 -2.41 11.06 -20.09
N TYR A 12 -2.20 10.64 -18.84
CA TYR A 12 -2.37 9.27 -18.37
C TYR A 12 -3.76 8.98 -17.81
N ASP A 13 -4.63 9.96 -17.59
CA ASP A 13 -6.03 9.78 -17.15
C ASP A 13 -6.84 8.77 -17.99
N PRO A 14 -6.75 8.71 -19.34
CA PRO A 14 -7.43 7.65 -20.10
C PRO A 14 -6.85 6.24 -19.91
N TYR A 15 -5.69 6.12 -19.28
CA TYR A 15 -5.06 4.86 -18.89
C TYR A 15 -5.14 4.59 -17.37
N ASP A 16 -5.58 5.59 -16.59
CA ASP A 16 -5.90 5.44 -15.18
C ASP A 16 -7.19 4.61 -15.08
N ASP A 17 -7.01 3.34 -14.77
CA ASP A 17 -8.08 2.38 -14.80
C ASP A 17 -8.97 2.45 -13.54
N ASP A 18 -8.63 3.31 -12.56
CA ASP A 18 -9.51 3.63 -11.43
C ASP A 18 -10.89 4.12 -11.92
N GLY A 19 -10.93 4.96 -12.97
CA GLY A 19 -12.17 5.46 -13.57
C GLY A 19 -12.88 4.43 -14.46
N ILE A 20 -12.12 3.60 -15.18
CA ILE A 20 -12.67 2.61 -16.12
C ILE A 20 -13.22 1.39 -15.37
N ARG A 21 -12.55 0.91 -14.31
CA ARG A 21 -13.01 -0.22 -13.50
C ARG A 21 -14.37 0.05 -12.92
N ALA A 22 -14.56 1.20 -12.25
CA ALA A 22 -15.84 1.52 -11.64
C ALA A 22 -17.00 1.55 -12.66
N ALA A 23 -16.80 2.10 -13.85
CA ALA A 23 -17.85 2.22 -14.87
C ALA A 23 -18.14 0.90 -15.61
N VAL A 24 -17.10 0.13 -15.98
CA VAL A 24 -17.26 -1.16 -16.69
C VAL A 24 -17.85 -2.23 -15.77
N PHE A 25 -17.50 -2.25 -14.48
CA PHE A 25 -18.08 -3.18 -13.51
C PHE A 25 -19.49 -2.78 -13.03
N ARG A 26 -19.87 -1.50 -13.15
CA ARG A 26 -21.24 -1.01 -12.85
C ARG A 26 -22.16 -1.00 -14.07
N SER A 27 -21.63 -1.25 -15.27
CA SER A 27 -22.42 -1.26 -16.50
C SER A 27 -23.43 -2.41 -16.48
N THR A 28 -24.72 -2.07 -16.54
CA THR A 28 -25.82 -3.02 -16.70
C THR A 28 -26.09 -3.37 -18.17
N SER A 29 -25.22 -2.94 -19.10
CA SER A 29 -25.37 -3.24 -20.51
C SER A 29 -25.18 -4.74 -20.76
N PRO A 30 -26.06 -5.40 -21.53
CA PRO A 30 -25.89 -6.81 -21.91
C PRO A 30 -24.59 -7.10 -22.68
N ASP A 31 -24.03 -6.07 -23.34
CA ASP A 31 -22.80 -6.16 -24.14
C ASP A 31 -21.54 -5.78 -23.35
N ALA A 32 -21.67 -5.44 -22.06
CA ALA A 32 -20.53 -5.11 -21.22
C ALA A 32 -19.67 -6.37 -21.00
N LYS A 33 -18.36 -6.24 -21.19
CA LYS A 33 -17.41 -7.30 -20.83
C LYS A 33 -17.45 -7.50 -19.31
N HIS A 34 -18.10 -8.56 -18.85
CA HIS A 34 -18.05 -8.96 -17.45
C HIS A 34 -16.75 -9.70 -17.17
N CYS A 35 -15.72 -8.98 -16.71
CA CYS A 35 -14.54 -9.65 -16.16
C CYS A 35 -14.98 -10.46 -14.93
N ARG A 36 -14.68 -11.76 -14.93
CA ARG A 36 -14.91 -12.62 -13.77
C ARG A 36 -13.82 -12.34 -12.75
N ARG A 37 -14.23 -11.94 -11.54
CA ARG A 37 -13.32 -11.86 -10.40
C ARG A 37 -12.86 -13.26 -10.03
N ALA A 38 -11.58 -13.39 -9.66
CA ALA A 38 -11.05 -14.62 -9.10
C ALA A 38 -11.82 -15.00 -7.82
N GLU A 39 -11.90 -16.29 -7.51
CA GLU A 39 -12.73 -16.77 -6.39
C GLU A 39 -12.27 -16.18 -5.04
N TRP A 40 -10.96 -15.96 -4.88
CA TRP A 40 -10.43 -15.33 -3.67
C TRP A 40 -11.05 -13.96 -3.40
N HIS A 41 -11.38 -13.17 -4.43
CA HIS A 41 -11.89 -11.80 -4.26
C HIS A 41 -13.24 -11.76 -3.52
N LYS A 42 -14.03 -12.83 -3.57
CA LYS A 42 -15.36 -12.91 -2.95
C LYS A 42 -15.31 -13.23 -1.45
N LEU A 43 -14.14 -13.55 -0.92
CA LEU A 43 -13.95 -13.89 0.47
C LEU A 43 -13.97 -12.63 1.36
N HIS A 44 -14.51 -12.76 2.57
CA HIS A 44 -14.59 -11.65 3.52
C HIS A 44 -14.65 -12.17 4.97
N PHE A 45 -13.63 -11.83 5.76
CA PHE A 45 -13.46 -12.30 7.14
C PHE A 45 -13.06 -11.14 8.07
N PRO A 46 -13.99 -10.24 8.44
CA PRO A 46 -13.66 -9.12 9.31
C PRO A 46 -13.37 -9.60 10.75
N VAL A 47 -12.37 -8.98 11.39
CA VAL A 47 -11.95 -9.27 12.77
C VAL A 47 -12.04 -7.99 13.59
N CYS A 48 -13.27 -7.57 13.91
CA CYS A 48 -13.49 -6.28 14.57
C CYS A 48 -13.15 -6.25 16.07
N ASN A 49 -13.18 -7.41 16.75
CA ASN A 49 -12.93 -7.44 18.20
C ASN A 49 -11.53 -6.92 18.55
N LYS A 50 -10.48 -7.38 17.84
CA LYS A 50 -9.11 -6.90 18.09
C LYS A 50 -8.98 -5.39 17.87
N PHE A 51 -9.69 -4.80 16.91
CA PHE A 51 -9.68 -3.34 16.69
C PHE A 51 -10.34 -2.58 17.85
N HIS A 52 -11.38 -3.14 18.47
CA HIS A 52 -12.03 -2.54 19.62
C HIS A 52 -11.26 -2.73 20.93
N GLU A 53 -10.25 -3.61 20.92
CA GLU A 53 -9.31 -3.82 22.02
C GLU A 53 -8.07 -2.92 21.91
N VAL A 54 -7.77 -2.36 20.73
CA VAL A 54 -6.65 -1.42 20.56
C VAL A 54 -6.98 -0.09 21.24
N ASP A 55 -6.17 0.28 22.22
CA ASP A 55 -6.31 1.56 22.91
C ASP A 55 -5.69 2.71 22.10
N PHE A 56 -6.55 3.62 21.62
CA PHE A 56 -6.15 4.80 20.84
C PHE A 56 -6.02 6.08 21.66
N VAL A 57 -6.35 6.04 22.96
CA VAL A 57 -6.56 7.24 23.77
C VAL A 57 -5.29 7.66 24.53
N TRP A 58 -4.29 6.78 24.67
CA TRP A 58 -3.06 7.05 25.42
C TRP A 58 -1.83 7.32 24.53
N ASP A 59 -0.73 7.80 25.15
CA ASP A 59 0.53 8.26 24.53
C ASP A 59 1.31 7.20 23.71
N ASP A 60 0.75 6.01 23.51
CA ASP A 60 1.40 4.88 22.82
C ASP A 60 1.03 4.75 21.34
N VAL A 61 0.41 5.80 20.78
CA VAL A 61 0.09 5.89 19.35
C VAL A 61 0.94 6.97 18.67
N ARG A 62 1.75 6.57 17.69
CA ARG A 62 2.59 7.46 16.88
C ARG A 62 2.05 7.57 15.45
N TYR A 63 1.76 8.78 15.01
CA TYR A 63 1.43 9.04 13.60
C TYR A 63 2.64 8.77 12.70
N LEU A 64 2.46 7.92 11.69
CA LEU A 64 3.50 7.57 10.71
C LEU A 64 3.37 8.40 9.43
N GLY A 65 2.14 8.61 8.95
CA GLY A 65 1.92 9.25 7.67
C GLY A 65 0.48 9.18 7.19
N ARG A 66 0.27 9.76 6.00
CA ARG A 66 -1.05 9.76 5.34
C ARG A 66 -0.88 9.52 3.84
N GLY A 67 -1.73 8.65 3.31
CA GLY A 67 -1.95 8.52 1.87
C GLY A 67 -3.15 9.35 1.42
N HIS A 68 -3.68 9.02 0.24
CA HIS A 68 -4.83 9.72 -0.35
C HIS A 68 -6.06 9.69 0.58
N PHE A 69 -6.53 8.49 0.93
CA PHE A 69 -7.76 8.28 1.73
C PHE A 69 -7.54 7.61 3.09
N ARG A 70 -6.35 7.05 3.38
CA ARG A 70 -5.99 6.45 4.68
C ARG A 70 -4.83 7.17 5.35
N GLN A 71 -4.73 7.01 6.66
CA GLN A 71 -3.61 7.44 7.50
C GLN A 71 -3.13 6.28 8.36
N ALA A 72 -1.85 6.27 8.67
CA ALA A 72 -1.19 5.19 9.38
C ALA A 72 -0.68 5.67 10.74
N PHE A 73 -0.93 4.85 11.75
CA PHE A 73 -0.46 5.01 13.10
C PHE A 73 0.28 3.75 13.52
N ASN A 74 1.43 3.92 14.14
CA ASN A 74 2.08 2.86 14.89
C ASN A 74 1.48 2.85 16.29
N VAL A 75 1.00 1.68 16.71
CA VAL A 75 0.44 1.44 18.04
C VAL A 75 1.38 0.45 18.70
N LYS A 76 1.91 0.80 19.88
CA LYS A 76 2.73 -0.15 20.63
C LYS A 76 1.88 -1.32 21.12
N GLY A 77 2.45 -2.52 21.09
CA GLY A 77 1.82 -3.66 21.75
C GLY A 77 1.89 -3.51 23.27
N ASP A 78 0.90 -4.05 23.97
CA ASP A 78 0.87 -4.04 25.43
C ASP A 78 2.00 -4.92 26.01
N ASP A 79 2.64 -4.42 27.07
CA ASP A 79 3.49 -5.23 27.95
C ASP A 79 2.61 -6.08 28.86
N VAL A 80 2.02 -7.14 28.29
CA VAL A 80 1.39 -8.17 29.10
C VAL A 80 2.51 -8.91 29.82
N GLU A 81 2.46 -8.98 31.16
CA GLU A 81 3.48 -9.46 32.14
C GLU A 81 4.19 -10.82 31.85
N ALA A 82 4.01 -11.44 30.67
CA ALA A 82 4.62 -12.70 30.26
C ALA A 82 5.05 -12.77 28.77
N GLY A 83 4.97 -11.71 27.98
CA GLY A 83 5.38 -11.72 26.57
C GLY A 83 4.76 -10.56 25.80
N ARG A 84 5.58 -9.55 25.52
CA ARG A 84 5.21 -8.30 24.85
C ARG A 84 4.50 -8.58 23.51
N GLU A 85 3.30 -8.02 23.32
CA GLU A 85 2.66 -8.03 21.99
C GLU A 85 3.53 -7.21 21.02
N PRO A 86 3.64 -7.60 19.73
CA PRO A 86 4.41 -6.83 18.76
C PRO A 86 3.75 -5.47 18.54
N ASP A 87 4.57 -4.45 18.25
CA ASP A 87 4.06 -3.17 17.76
C ASP A 87 3.34 -3.40 16.42
N VAL A 88 2.20 -2.75 16.23
CA VAL A 88 1.37 -2.90 15.03
C VAL A 88 1.21 -1.56 14.31
N THR A 89 1.03 -1.60 13.00
CA THR A 89 0.59 -0.44 12.23
C THR A 89 -0.91 -0.54 11.98
N MET A 90 -1.66 0.44 12.49
CA MET A 90 -3.07 0.62 12.20
C MET A 90 -3.24 1.63 11.07
N LYS A 91 -3.78 1.19 9.93
CA LYS A 91 -4.20 2.08 8.85
C LYS A 91 -5.70 2.31 8.96
N VAL A 92 -6.12 3.57 9.03
CA VAL A 92 -7.53 3.96 9.14
C VAL A 92 -7.91 4.97 8.07
N MET A 93 -9.20 4.98 7.71
CA MET A 93 -9.77 6.00 6.83
C MET A 93 -9.57 7.39 7.43
N ARG A 94 -9.21 8.35 6.57
CA ARG A 94 -9.06 9.75 6.95
C ARG A 94 -10.42 10.42 7.04
N TRP A 95 -10.67 11.06 8.17
CA TRP A 95 -11.78 11.99 8.29
C TRP A 95 -11.37 13.39 7.81
N ARG A 96 -12.16 13.98 6.92
CA ARG A 96 -12.01 15.35 6.44
C ARG A 96 -13.37 16.04 6.54
N GLU A 97 -13.40 17.12 7.30
CA GLU A 97 -14.62 17.91 7.47
C GLU A 97 -15.11 18.43 6.10
N GLY A 98 -16.41 18.29 5.85
CA GLY A 98 -17.04 18.74 4.60
C GLY A 98 -16.74 17.90 3.36
N GLN A 99 -16.11 16.73 3.50
CA GLN A 99 -15.89 15.79 2.39
C GLN A 99 -16.69 14.50 2.58
N ASP A 100 -16.97 13.82 1.46
CA ASP A 100 -17.43 12.43 1.50
C ASP A 100 -16.27 11.54 1.97
N ASN A 101 -16.29 11.18 3.25
CA ASN A 101 -15.21 10.45 3.91
C ASN A 101 -15.29 8.95 3.63
N PHE A 102 -16.50 8.40 3.63
CA PHE A 102 -16.76 6.98 3.39
C PHE A 102 -17.51 6.79 2.09
N ASN A 103 -16.94 6.01 1.18
CA ASN A 103 -17.67 5.49 0.03
C ASN A 103 -17.33 4.00 -0.17
N GLU A 104 -18.20 3.31 -0.91
CA GLU A 104 -18.09 1.87 -1.16
C GLU A 104 -16.78 1.49 -1.86
N ASP A 105 -16.25 2.37 -2.72
CA ASP A 105 -14.98 2.13 -3.41
C ASP A 105 -13.79 2.09 -2.44
N ARG A 106 -13.68 3.05 -1.53
CA ARG A 106 -12.63 3.10 -0.49
C ARG A 106 -12.75 1.93 0.48
N TYR A 107 -13.98 1.52 0.80
CA TYR A 107 -14.21 0.30 1.58
C TYR A 107 -13.68 -0.92 0.84
N GLU A 108 -14.04 -1.08 -0.44
CA GLU A 108 -13.58 -2.22 -1.25
C GLU A 108 -12.07 -2.24 -1.44
N LYS A 109 -11.43 -1.09 -1.71
CA LYS A 109 -9.95 -0.99 -1.75
C LYS A 109 -9.30 -1.45 -0.44
N THR A 110 -9.90 -1.12 0.71
CA THR A 110 -9.39 -1.55 2.02
C THR A 110 -9.65 -3.03 2.29
N ARG A 111 -10.81 -3.55 1.89
CA ARG A 111 -11.16 -4.97 2.02
C ARG A 111 -10.24 -5.85 1.17
N VAL A 112 -9.94 -5.43 -0.07
CA VAL A 112 -9.03 -6.14 -0.97
C VAL A 112 -7.60 -6.13 -0.43
N ASP A 113 -7.10 -4.99 0.05
CA ASP A 113 -5.79 -4.87 0.69
C ASP A 113 -5.64 -5.89 1.85
N ALA A 114 -6.61 -5.92 2.76
CA ALA A 114 -6.66 -6.88 3.86
C ALA A 114 -6.64 -8.34 3.40
N LEU A 115 -7.46 -8.64 2.39
CA LEU A 115 -7.64 -9.99 1.89
C LEU A 115 -6.41 -10.51 1.18
N VAL A 116 -5.70 -9.66 0.41
CA VAL A 116 -4.45 -10.03 -0.24
C VAL A 116 -3.40 -10.41 0.81
N MET A 117 -3.23 -9.60 1.86
CA MET A 117 -2.32 -9.92 2.96
C MET A 117 -2.72 -11.21 3.68
N GLU A 118 -4.01 -11.45 3.90
CA GLU A 118 -4.50 -12.70 4.50
C GLU A 118 -4.22 -13.93 3.62
N ARG A 119 -4.42 -13.82 2.31
CA ARG A 119 -4.19 -14.92 1.36
C ARG A 119 -2.72 -15.26 1.19
N LEU A 120 -1.84 -14.29 1.41
CA LEU A 120 -0.40 -14.41 1.26
C LEU A 120 0.32 -14.35 2.61
N ALA A 121 -0.36 -14.63 3.72
CA ALA A 121 0.24 -14.58 5.06
C ALA A 121 1.40 -15.58 5.30
N SER A 122 1.61 -16.55 4.40
CA SER A 122 2.79 -17.43 4.44
C SER A 122 4.00 -16.84 3.71
N SER A 123 3.81 -15.75 2.99
CA SER A 123 4.86 -15.05 2.24
C SER A 123 5.72 -14.23 3.18
N PRO A 124 7.05 -14.33 3.12
CA PRO A 124 7.93 -13.39 3.80
C PRO A 124 8.03 -12.04 3.07
N ARG A 125 7.38 -11.89 1.90
CA ARG A 125 7.47 -10.71 1.02
C ARG A 125 6.21 -9.85 1.03
N ILE A 126 5.15 -10.33 1.66
CA ILE A 126 3.89 -9.63 1.81
C ILE A 126 3.69 -9.36 3.29
N THR A 127 3.36 -8.11 3.61
CA THR A 127 3.15 -7.66 4.98
C THR A 127 2.10 -8.49 5.70
N ASP A 128 2.42 -8.92 6.92
CA ASP A 128 1.49 -9.64 7.78
C ASP A 128 0.28 -8.77 8.16
N SER A 129 -0.92 -9.35 8.04
CA SER A 129 -2.18 -8.76 8.49
C SER A 129 -2.65 -9.42 9.77
N TYR A 130 -2.91 -8.61 10.80
CA TYR A 130 -3.49 -9.04 12.07
C TYR A 130 -5.00 -8.86 12.12
N GLY A 131 -5.58 -8.17 11.14
CA GLY A 131 -7.02 -8.08 11.00
C GLY A 131 -7.50 -6.94 10.12
N HIS A 132 -8.79 -7.00 9.82
CA HIS A 132 -9.51 -5.99 9.05
C HIS A 132 -10.88 -5.73 9.66
N CYS A 133 -11.27 -4.47 9.79
CA CYS A 133 -12.61 -4.08 10.20
C CYS A 133 -13.02 -2.77 9.53
N ALA A 134 -14.17 -2.80 8.85
CA ALA A 134 -14.70 -1.67 8.09
C ALA A 134 -13.66 -1.10 7.10
N ALA A 135 -13.22 0.14 7.30
CA ALA A 135 -12.19 0.79 6.47
C ALA A 135 -10.83 0.88 7.16
N SER A 136 -10.51 -0.11 8.00
CA SER A 136 -9.29 -0.16 8.79
C SER A 136 -8.60 -1.52 8.69
N VAL A 137 -7.27 -1.52 8.71
CA VAL A 137 -6.43 -2.73 8.76
C VAL A 137 -5.39 -2.60 9.87
N LEU A 138 -5.11 -3.72 10.54
CA LEU A 138 -4.00 -3.89 11.48
C LEU A 138 -2.96 -4.76 10.78
N VAL A 139 -1.74 -4.26 10.67
CA VAL A 139 -0.64 -4.94 10.00
C VAL A 139 0.63 -4.87 10.83
N GLU A 140 1.63 -5.68 10.48
CA GLU A 140 2.95 -5.59 11.12
C GLU A 140 3.54 -4.18 11.06
N SER A 141 4.34 -3.85 12.07
CA SER A 141 5.05 -2.59 12.13
C SER A 141 6.41 -2.69 11.46
N LEU A 142 6.57 -2.01 10.33
CA LEU A 142 7.81 -1.95 9.56
C LEU A 142 8.50 -0.58 9.71
N PRO A 143 9.85 -0.54 9.80
CA PRO A 143 10.63 0.67 10.06
C PRO A 143 10.51 1.77 8.99
N GLY A 144 10.23 1.43 7.73
CA GLY A 144 10.03 2.41 6.67
C GLY A 144 10.10 1.84 5.26
N ASP A 145 9.83 2.71 4.30
CA ASP A 145 9.86 2.40 2.86
C ASP A 145 11.28 2.44 2.24
N VAL A 146 11.36 1.98 0.99
CA VAL A 146 12.58 2.04 0.16
C VAL A 146 12.67 3.33 -0.66
N TRP A 147 11.67 4.23 -0.61
CA TRP A 147 11.68 5.48 -1.36
C TRP A 147 12.91 6.31 -1.03
N ASN A 148 13.17 6.55 0.26
CA ASN A 148 14.29 7.39 0.68
C ASN A 148 15.67 6.76 0.41
N LEU A 149 15.72 5.44 0.18
CA LEU A 149 16.94 4.74 -0.22
C LEU A 149 17.25 4.98 -1.70
N ALA A 150 16.22 4.84 -2.55
CA ALA A 150 16.36 4.95 -4.00
C ALA A 150 16.30 6.39 -4.52
N VAL A 151 15.53 7.26 -3.85
CA VAL A 151 15.27 8.66 -4.21
C VAL A 151 15.80 9.57 -3.08
N PRO A 152 17.06 10.04 -3.20
CA PRO A 152 17.79 10.69 -2.11
C PRO A 152 17.38 12.15 -1.88
N THR A 153 16.45 12.68 -2.68
CA THR A 153 15.97 14.05 -2.56
C THR A 153 14.49 14.07 -2.22
N PRO A 154 14.04 14.90 -1.25
CA PRO A 154 12.63 15.04 -0.88
C PRO A 154 11.79 15.78 -1.93
N ARG A 155 12.38 16.14 -3.07
CA ARG A 155 11.74 16.83 -4.18
C ARG A 155 11.85 15.95 -5.42
N THR A 156 10.82 15.99 -6.27
CA THR A 156 10.84 15.39 -7.61
C THR A 156 12.07 15.86 -8.37
N ILE A 157 12.93 14.91 -8.73
CA ILE A 157 14.11 15.14 -9.57
C ILE A 157 13.62 15.52 -10.95
N ARG A 158 13.94 16.74 -11.39
CA ARG A 158 13.66 17.17 -12.76
C ARG A 158 14.75 16.62 -13.67
N ARG A 159 14.44 16.48 -14.96
CA ARG A 159 15.43 16.09 -15.97
C ARG A 159 16.68 16.98 -15.93
N SER A 160 16.51 18.28 -15.66
CA SER A 160 17.63 19.23 -15.49
C SER A 160 18.60 18.84 -14.36
N ASP A 161 18.13 18.14 -13.34
CA ASP A 161 18.87 17.77 -12.15
C ASP A 161 19.67 16.47 -12.36
N LEU A 162 19.36 15.72 -13.42
CA LEU A 162 20.04 14.47 -13.78
C LEU A 162 21.41 14.69 -14.40
N HIS A 163 21.66 15.86 -15.01
CA HIS A 163 22.92 16.19 -15.70
C HIS A 163 23.39 15.06 -16.65
N ASP A 164 22.44 14.38 -17.29
CA ASP A 164 22.58 13.19 -18.16
C ASP A 164 23.19 13.49 -19.55
N GLY A 165 24.06 14.51 -19.64
CA GLY A 165 24.63 14.98 -20.90
C GLY A 165 25.89 14.24 -21.39
N GLY A 166 26.34 13.22 -20.66
CA GLY A 166 27.50 12.39 -21.02
C GLY A 166 27.10 10.93 -21.33
N ASP A 167 28.09 10.10 -21.68
CA ASP A 167 27.88 8.68 -21.98
C ASP A 167 27.54 7.84 -20.73
N ASP A 168 27.80 8.37 -19.53
CA ASP A 168 27.59 7.67 -18.26
C ASP A 168 26.37 8.20 -17.50
N ALA A 169 25.60 7.28 -16.91
CA ALA A 169 24.48 7.61 -16.04
C ALA A 169 24.99 8.16 -14.69
N ASP A 170 24.61 9.40 -14.37
CA ASP A 170 24.92 10.02 -13.07
C ASP A 170 23.99 9.46 -11.99
N ASN A 171 24.52 8.54 -11.17
CA ASN A 171 23.79 7.98 -10.06
C ASN A 171 23.57 9.02 -8.96
N LYS A 172 22.32 9.41 -8.75
CA LYS A 172 21.97 10.39 -7.72
C LYS A 172 21.91 9.80 -6.32
N ASN A 173 21.77 8.48 -6.17
CA ASN A 173 21.69 7.80 -4.87
C ASN A 173 23.00 7.10 -4.49
N GLY A 174 23.12 6.76 -3.20
CA GLY A 174 24.30 6.10 -2.66
C GLY A 174 24.40 4.60 -2.94
N MET A 175 23.43 4.02 -3.67
CA MET A 175 23.40 2.58 -3.92
C MET A 175 24.39 2.19 -5.02
N SER A 176 25.18 1.16 -4.78
CA SER A 176 25.98 0.46 -5.78
C SER A 176 25.08 -0.19 -6.84
N PRO A 177 25.62 -0.52 -8.03
CA PRO A 177 24.89 -1.29 -9.03
C PRO A 177 24.35 -2.63 -8.50
N THR A 178 25.10 -3.29 -7.60
CA THR A 178 24.70 -4.55 -6.96
C THR A 178 23.48 -4.35 -6.06
N GLU A 179 23.51 -3.38 -5.15
CA GLU A 179 22.39 -3.09 -4.25
C GLU A 179 21.11 -2.72 -5.02
N LYS A 180 21.24 -2.06 -6.17
CA LYS A 180 20.09 -1.75 -7.03
C LYS A 180 19.47 -3.00 -7.67
N ILE A 181 20.32 -3.93 -8.11
CA ILE A 181 19.86 -5.20 -8.68
C ILE A 181 19.24 -6.07 -7.59
N GLU A 182 19.79 -6.09 -6.39
CA GLU A 182 19.24 -6.81 -5.23
C GLU A 182 17.85 -6.26 -4.86
N LEU A 183 17.71 -4.93 -4.70
CA LEU A 183 16.41 -4.31 -4.46
C LEU A 183 15.40 -4.60 -5.58
N ALA A 184 15.82 -4.51 -6.84
CA ALA A 184 14.95 -4.81 -7.98
C ALA A 184 14.53 -6.29 -8.00
N LEU A 185 15.41 -7.20 -7.59
CA LEU A 185 15.11 -8.62 -7.47
C LEU A 185 14.08 -8.85 -6.37
N GLU A 186 14.25 -8.26 -5.19
CA GLU A 186 13.29 -8.40 -4.08
C GLU A 186 11.89 -7.87 -4.46
N ILE A 187 11.83 -6.72 -5.12
CA ILE A 187 10.59 -6.16 -5.67
C ILE A 187 9.96 -7.12 -6.68
N ALA A 188 10.76 -7.66 -7.61
CA ALA A 188 10.28 -8.59 -8.62
C ALA A 188 9.76 -9.90 -8.02
N GLU A 189 10.41 -10.40 -6.96
CA GLU A 189 9.99 -11.60 -6.23
C GLU A 189 8.69 -11.36 -5.46
N ALA A 190 8.53 -10.21 -4.81
CA ALA A 190 7.26 -9.84 -4.17
C ALA A 190 6.09 -9.78 -5.18
N LEU A 191 6.33 -9.19 -6.37
CA LEU A 191 5.35 -9.15 -7.44
C LEU A 191 5.06 -10.54 -8.03
N ALA A 192 6.07 -11.41 -8.12
CA ALA A 192 5.89 -12.78 -8.56
C ALA A 192 4.97 -13.57 -7.61
N GLU A 193 4.99 -13.29 -6.30
CA GLU A 193 4.05 -13.90 -5.36
C GLU A 193 2.61 -13.46 -5.58
N LEU A 194 2.38 -12.16 -5.86
CA LEU A 194 1.04 -11.66 -6.21
C LEU A 194 0.54 -12.31 -7.52
N HIS A 195 1.36 -12.29 -8.57
CA HIS A 195 0.98 -12.81 -9.88
C HIS A 195 0.88 -14.34 -9.91
N GLY A 196 1.67 -15.03 -9.08
CA GLY A 196 1.75 -16.48 -8.99
C GLY A 196 0.77 -17.12 -8.01
N TYR A 197 -0.09 -16.34 -7.34
CA TYR A 197 -1.03 -16.86 -6.35
C TYR A 197 -1.96 -17.93 -6.95
N GLU A 198 -1.98 -19.12 -6.35
CA GLU A 198 -2.69 -20.30 -6.86
C GLU A 198 -4.20 -20.09 -6.99
N GLY A 199 -4.79 -19.28 -6.11
CA GLY A 199 -6.22 -18.93 -6.16
C GLY A 199 -6.62 -18.03 -7.33
N GLY A 200 -5.66 -17.56 -8.13
CA GLY A 200 -5.82 -16.67 -9.27
C GLY A 200 -4.96 -15.41 -9.12
N PRO A 201 -4.43 -14.85 -10.23
CA PRO A 201 -3.45 -13.77 -10.19
C PRO A 201 -4.00 -12.53 -9.47
N ILE A 202 -3.14 -11.91 -8.66
CA ILE A 202 -3.40 -10.64 -7.98
C ILE A 202 -2.58 -9.57 -8.71
N SER A 203 -3.22 -8.53 -9.24
CA SER A 203 -2.55 -7.40 -9.88
C SER A 203 -2.51 -6.22 -8.91
N HIS A 204 -1.31 -5.71 -8.63
CA HIS A 204 -1.11 -4.58 -7.70
C HIS A 204 -1.56 -3.23 -8.29
N ASP A 205 -1.37 -3.06 -9.60
CA ASP A 205 -1.87 -1.95 -10.43
C ASP A 205 -1.22 -0.58 -10.24
N ASP A 206 -0.78 -0.27 -9.03
CA ASP A 206 -0.13 0.99 -8.68
C ASP A 206 1.16 0.68 -7.94
N ILE A 207 2.26 0.40 -8.67
CA ILE A 207 3.55 -0.02 -8.08
C ILE A 207 4.43 1.22 -7.86
N ASP A 208 4.69 1.55 -6.59
CA ASP A 208 5.52 2.70 -6.18
C ASP A 208 6.53 2.31 -5.09
N LEU A 209 7.70 2.96 -5.07
CA LEU A 209 8.77 2.68 -4.10
C LEU A 209 8.35 2.94 -2.64
N GLY A 210 7.38 3.83 -2.40
CA GLY A 210 6.80 4.07 -1.07
C GLY A 210 5.93 2.94 -0.53
N GLN A 211 5.61 1.93 -1.36
CA GLN A 211 4.80 0.78 -0.97
C GLN A 211 5.64 -0.46 -0.63
N PHE A 212 6.92 -0.46 -0.96
CA PHE A 212 7.86 -1.51 -0.55
C PHE A 212 8.53 -1.09 0.75
N LEU A 213 8.30 -1.89 1.79
CA LEU A 213 8.73 -1.63 3.16
C LEU A 213 9.87 -2.60 3.51
N ARG A 214 10.81 -2.13 4.33
CA ARG A 214 11.93 -2.94 4.82
C ARG A 214 11.61 -3.55 6.17
N THR A 215 12.10 -4.74 6.43
CA THR A 215 12.09 -5.35 7.75
C THR A 215 13.21 -4.77 8.62
N PRO A 216 13.20 -4.98 9.95
CA PRO A 216 14.26 -4.47 10.82
C PRO A 216 15.67 -5.02 10.51
N ASP A 217 15.77 -6.18 9.90
CA ASP A 217 17.02 -6.86 9.51
C ASP A 217 17.56 -6.46 8.13
N GLY A 218 16.80 -5.68 7.37
CA GLY A 218 17.20 -5.15 6.06
C GLY A 218 16.31 -5.67 4.96
#